data_AF-A0A8J5XUW1-F1
#
_entry.id   AF-A0A8J5XUW1-F1
#
_cell.length_a   1.000
_cell.length_b   1.000
_cell.length_c   1.000
_cell.angle_alpha   90.00
_cell.angle_beta   90.00
_cell.angle_gamma   90.00
#
_symmetry.space_group_name_H-M   'P 1'
#
loop_
_entity.id
_entity.type
_entity.pdbx_description
1 polymer ?
#
loop_
_entity_poly.entity_id
_entity_poly.type
_entity_poly.pdbx_seq_one_letter_code
_entity_poly.pdbx_strand_id
1 'polypeptide(L)'
;MANQKQTVPPLATIALGVVMAVVSGAMLALDRTPIVTLEQAGGSEAVGPACLCALRGLFALGHAFMIVQTALLPAMPLIAVYKRELGSHLQTETIWLRGLPRLCSFFTIWCFAAQGAFFALGAACSAALALGAEGVVPARVLYITHLLFEMTAGCGLVVTVVVSFVIWPELLRFGVQHDLDEPQNLVMHNWNVLEILTELLIGQLPITVAHAAVGIAWGTAFIAFSWLRAPALARLAREGKGRSAGNGVNFPYFFLDITLPRATQYAFLLGLLAVLLTFYFGAMALRELLLVSARCGVPLLARAAATYAVGYMLTKWRD
;
A
#
# COMPACT_ATOMS: atom_id res chain seq x y z
N MET A 1 0.09 -29.67 -28.66
CA MET A 1 1.10 -28.81 -28.03
C MET A 1 1.05 -27.44 -28.70
N ALA A 2 0.26 -26.52 -28.15
CA ALA A 2 0.11 -25.16 -28.70
C ALA A 2 1.24 -24.28 -28.17
N ASN A 3 2.04 -23.77 -29.09
CA ASN A 3 3.13 -22.84 -28.90
C ASN A 3 2.53 -21.44 -28.65
N GLN A 4 2.23 -21.09 -27.40
CA GLN A 4 1.77 -19.73 -27.07
C GLN A 4 2.79 -19.04 -26.16
N LYS A 5 3.77 -18.39 -26.82
CA LYS A 5 4.63 -17.35 -26.27
C LYS A 5 3.78 -16.14 -25.87
N GLN A 6 3.00 -16.22 -24.80
CA GLN A 6 2.53 -14.99 -24.14
C GLN A 6 3.66 -14.50 -23.22
N THR A 7 4.68 -13.90 -23.85
CA THR A 7 5.81 -13.25 -23.18
C THR A 7 5.61 -11.74 -23.04
N VAL A 8 4.48 -11.22 -23.54
CA VAL A 8 4.15 -9.79 -23.52
C VAL A 8 2.83 -9.63 -22.76
N PRO A 9 2.75 -8.75 -21.75
CA PRO A 9 1.47 -8.43 -21.12
C PRO A 9 0.45 -8.09 -22.20
N PRO A 10 -0.81 -8.56 -22.11
CA PRO A 10 -1.79 -8.31 -23.14
C PRO A 10 -1.92 -6.79 -23.32
N LEU A 11 -1.78 -6.30 -24.56
CA LEU A 11 -1.98 -4.88 -24.88
C LEU A 11 -3.28 -4.34 -24.27
N ALA A 12 -4.32 -5.18 -24.19
CA ALA A 12 -5.59 -4.89 -23.54
C ALA A 12 -5.46 -4.57 -22.04
N THR A 13 -4.56 -5.22 -21.31
CA THR A 13 -4.39 -5.01 -19.87
C THR A 13 -3.48 -3.81 -19.57
N ILE A 14 -2.48 -3.55 -20.41
CA ILE A 14 -1.75 -2.27 -20.38
C ILE A 14 -2.71 -1.12 -20.73
N ALA A 15 -3.53 -1.28 -21.77
CA ALA A 15 -4.53 -0.30 -22.16
C ALA A 15 -5.53 -0.05 -21.03
N LEU A 16 -6.01 -1.09 -20.34
CA LEU A 16 -6.87 -0.94 -19.18
C LEU A 16 -6.17 -0.14 -18.07
N GLY A 17 -4.90 -0.44 -17.78
CA GLY A 17 -4.14 0.32 -16.79
C GLY A 17 -3.95 1.79 -17.17
N VAL A 18 -3.68 2.07 -18.45
CA VAL A 18 -3.60 3.44 -18.99
C VAL A 18 -4.95 4.13 -18.91
N VAL A 19 -6.04 3.47 -19.25
CA VAL A 19 -7.40 4.01 -19.14
C VAL A 19 -7.72 4.34 -17.68
N MET A 20 -7.42 3.45 -16.74
CA MET A 20 -7.64 3.71 -15.30
C MET A 20 -6.79 4.90 -14.84
N ALA A 21 -5.53 5.00 -15.24
CA ALA A 21 -4.68 6.15 -14.91
C ALA A 21 -5.19 7.46 -15.52
N VAL A 22 -5.69 7.44 -16.76
CA VAL A 22 -6.27 8.61 -17.43
C VAL A 22 -7.59 9.02 -16.76
N VAL A 23 -8.46 8.07 -16.44
CA VAL A 23 -9.71 8.34 -15.71
C VAL A 23 -9.41 8.91 -14.34
N SER A 24 -8.44 8.34 -13.60
CA SER A 24 -8.01 8.89 -12.32
C SER A 24 -7.43 10.29 -12.44
N GLY A 25 -6.60 10.54 -13.46
CA GLY A 25 -6.07 11.87 -13.75
C GLY A 25 -7.16 12.87 -14.10
N ALA A 26 -8.17 12.46 -14.86
CA ALA A 26 -9.33 13.29 -15.20
C ALA A 26 -10.20 13.58 -13.97
N MET A 27 -10.45 12.58 -13.11
CA MET A 27 -11.17 12.77 -11.85
C MET A 27 -10.46 13.78 -10.95
N LEU A 28 -9.13 13.70 -10.84
CA LEU A 28 -8.33 14.66 -10.09
C LEU A 28 -8.28 16.06 -10.73
N ALA A 29 -8.23 16.15 -12.06
CA ALA A 29 -8.24 17.43 -12.76
C ALA A 29 -9.61 18.14 -12.69
N LEU A 30 -10.69 17.36 -12.59
CA LEU A 30 -12.04 17.85 -12.40
C LEU A 30 -12.37 18.09 -10.92
N ASP A 31 -11.53 17.61 -10.01
CA ASP A 31 -11.73 17.81 -8.59
C ASP A 31 -11.56 19.29 -8.24
N ARG A 32 -12.66 19.88 -7.78
CA ARG A 32 -12.71 21.25 -7.29
C ARG A 32 -12.83 21.28 -5.76
N THR A 33 -12.57 20.17 -5.08
CA THR A 33 -12.59 20.17 -3.62
C THR A 33 -11.63 21.23 -3.10
N PRO A 34 -12.06 21.99 -2.07
CA PRO A 34 -11.18 22.98 -1.48
C PRO A 34 -9.94 22.29 -0.94
N ILE A 35 -8.78 22.89 -1.22
CA ILE A 35 -7.50 22.48 -0.64
C ILE A 35 -7.68 22.49 0.89
N VAL A 36 -7.30 21.39 1.55
CA VAL A 36 -7.32 21.34 3.01
C VAL A 36 -6.53 22.50 3.60
N THR A 37 -7.06 23.10 4.66
CA THR A 37 -6.37 24.20 5.34
C THR A 37 -5.16 23.68 6.12
N LEU A 38 -4.27 24.58 6.53
CA LEU A 38 -3.17 24.19 7.40
C LEU A 38 -3.67 23.67 8.76
N GLU A 39 -4.79 24.18 9.30
CA GLU A 39 -5.35 23.63 10.53
C GLU A 39 -5.84 22.19 10.34
N GLN A 40 -6.40 21.86 9.17
CA GLN A 40 -6.82 20.50 8.86
C GLN A 40 -5.64 19.56 8.60
N ALA A 41 -4.62 20.03 7.87
CA ALA A 41 -3.46 19.21 7.54
C ALA A 41 -2.49 19.05 8.72
N GLY A 42 -2.30 20.08 9.53
CA GLY A 42 -1.31 20.17 10.61
C GLY A 42 -1.88 20.14 12.03
N GLY A 43 -3.19 20.29 12.20
CA GLY A 43 -3.87 20.36 13.50
C GLY A 43 -4.59 19.07 13.88
N SER A 44 -5.13 19.09 15.09
CA SER A 44 -5.94 18.00 15.66
C SER A 44 -6.85 18.59 16.74
N GLU A 45 -8.06 18.06 16.86
CA GLU A 45 -8.95 18.37 17.99
C GLU A 45 -8.55 17.67 19.29
N ALA A 46 -7.75 16.59 19.18
CA ALA A 46 -7.42 15.71 20.29
C ALA A 46 -6.07 16.03 20.93
N VAL A 47 -5.11 16.54 20.16
CA VAL A 47 -3.75 16.87 20.62
C VAL A 47 -3.26 18.18 20.02
N GLY A 48 -2.36 18.88 20.73
CA GLY A 48 -1.77 20.12 20.21
C GLY A 48 -0.84 19.89 19.01
N PRO A 49 -0.62 20.91 18.15
CA PRO A 49 0.20 20.77 16.93
C PRO A 49 1.63 20.26 17.17
N ALA A 50 2.27 20.64 18.27
CA ALA A 50 3.61 20.15 18.62
C ALA A 50 3.63 18.65 18.92
N CYS A 51 2.60 18.13 19.61
CA CYS A 51 2.46 16.70 19.89
C CYS A 51 2.20 15.91 18.59
N LEU A 52 1.32 16.43 17.74
CA LEU A 52 1.04 15.81 16.43
C LEU A 52 2.28 15.81 15.52
N CYS A 53 3.05 16.91 15.53
CA CYS A 53 4.33 17.01 14.84
C CYS A 53 5.32 15.93 15.31
N ALA A 54 5.48 15.78 16.63
CA ALA A 54 6.39 14.77 17.18
C ALA A 54 5.94 13.34 16.80
N LEU A 55 4.65 13.06 16.91
CA LEU A 55 4.10 11.75 16.56
C LEU A 55 4.28 11.40 15.08
N ARG A 56 3.87 12.30 14.17
CA ARG A 56 4.05 12.10 12.72
C ARG A 56 5.53 12.06 12.35
N GLY A 57 6.37 12.84 13.01
CA GLY A 57 7.83 12.79 12.86
C GLY A 57 8.41 11.42 13.23
N LEU A 58 7.95 10.82 14.33
CA LEU A 58 8.35 9.46 14.72
C LEU A 58 7.92 8.42 13.67
N PHE A 59 6.70 8.50 13.15
CA PHE A 59 6.23 7.61 12.08
C PHE A 59 7.06 7.79 10.80
N ALA A 60 7.31 9.03 10.38
CA ALA A 60 8.16 9.32 9.21
C ALA A 60 9.58 8.75 9.36
N LEU A 61 10.19 8.89 10.54
CA LEU A 61 11.50 8.31 10.84
C LEU A 61 11.46 6.77 10.82
N GLY A 62 10.39 6.16 11.34
CA GLY A 62 10.17 4.71 11.26
C GLY A 62 10.14 4.21 9.81
N HIS A 63 9.39 4.88 8.93
CA HIS A 63 9.36 4.56 7.49
C HIS A 63 10.71 4.75 6.81
N ALA A 64 11.40 5.86 7.08
CA ALA A 64 12.73 6.12 6.54
C ALA A 64 13.72 5.03 6.97
N PHE A 65 13.69 4.64 8.25
CA PHE A 65 14.49 3.54 8.78
C PHE A 65 14.18 2.22 8.07
N MET A 66 12.90 1.85 7.93
CA MET A 66 12.50 0.62 7.25
C MET A 66 12.95 0.58 5.78
N ILE A 67 12.83 1.70 5.06
CA ILE A 67 13.25 1.80 3.65
C ILE A 67 14.77 1.66 3.54
N VAL A 68 15.52 2.39 4.37
CA VAL A 68 16.99 2.32 4.40
C VAL A 68 17.44 0.92 4.79
N GLN A 69 16.85 0.32 5.82
CA GLN A 69 17.15 -1.04 6.24
C GLN A 69 16.88 -2.04 5.10
N THR A 70 15.73 -1.93 4.43
CA THR A 70 15.39 -2.79 3.28
C THR A 70 16.40 -2.66 2.15
N ALA A 71 16.95 -1.46 1.92
CA ALA A 71 17.97 -1.21 0.91
C ALA A 71 19.35 -1.81 1.29
N LEU A 72 19.71 -1.75 2.56
CA LEU A 72 21.03 -2.11 3.08
C LEU A 72 21.16 -3.59 3.49
N LEU A 73 20.06 -4.25 3.82
CA LEU A 73 20.07 -5.64 4.25
C LEU A 73 20.57 -6.58 3.13
N PRO A 74 21.13 -7.76 3.49
CA PRO A 74 21.57 -8.78 2.54
C PRO A 74 20.48 -9.23 1.56
N ALA A 75 20.86 -10.06 0.57
CA ALA A 75 19.88 -10.63 -0.35
C ALA A 75 18.77 -11.32 0.43
N MET A 76 17.53 -10.97 0.12
CA MET A 76 16.36 -11.68 0.59
C MET A 76 15.90 -12.62 -0.51
N PRO A 77 15.62 -13.90 -0.21
CA PRO A 77 14.95 -14.78 -1.15
C PRO A 77 13.50 -14.30 -1.31
N LEU A 78 13.10 -14.01 -2.54
CA LEU A 78 11.71 -13.90 -2.95
C LEU A 78 11.30 -15.25 -3.54
N ILE A 79 10.41 -15.96 -2.86
CA ILE A 79 9.85 -17.20 -3.39
C ILE A 79 8.58 -16.85 -4.16
N ALA A 80 8.69 -16.82 -5.49
CA ALA A 80 7.58 -16.58 -6.39
C ALA A 80 6.81 -17.88 -6.56
N VAL A 81 5.73 -18.05 -5.82
CA VAL A 81 4.85 -19.23 -5.86
C VAL A 81 3.81 -19.05 -6.97
N TYR A 82 3.62 -20.03 -7.86
CA TYR A 82 2.56 -19.99 -8.88
C TYR A 82 1.64 -21.20 -8.85
N LYS A 83 0.38 -20.97 -9.21
CA LYS A 83 -0.72 -21.93 -9.08
C LYS A 83 -1.05 -22.60 -10.40
N ARG A 84 -0.51 -23.79 -10.62
CA ARG A 84 -0.79 -24.59 -11.84
C ARG A 84 -2.27 -24.98 -11.94
N GLU A 85 -2.91 -25.23 -10.81
CA GLU A 85 -4.33 -25.54 -10.70
C GLU A 85 -5.26 -24.41 -11.14
N LEU A 86 -4.77 -23.16 -11.10
CA LEU A 86 -5.48 -21.99 -11.66
C LEU A 86 -5.16 -21.75 -13.14
N GLY A 87 -4.38 -22.63 -13.77
CA GLY A 87 -3.95 -22.51 -15.17
C GLY A 87 -2.67 -21.68 -15.36
N SER A 88 -1.87 -21.46 -14.32
CA SER A 88 -0.55 -20.81 -14.48
C SER A 88 0.39 -21.69 -15.29
N HIS A 89 1.14 -21.09 -16.21
CA HIS A 89 2.21 -21.74 -16.96
C HIS A 89 3.60 -21.45 -16.37
N LEU A 90 3.67 -20.73 -15.25
CA LEU A 90 4.92 -20.41 -14.56
C LEU A 90 5.28 -21.51 -13.55
N GLN A 91 6.56 -21.56 -13.20
CA GLN A 91 7.07 -22.48 -12.20
C GLN A 91 7.52 -21.70 -10.98
N THR A 92 7.29 -22.26 -9.80
CA THR A 92 7.75 -21.66 -8.55
C THR A 92 9.27 -21.53 -8.58
N GLU A 93 9.76 -20.32 -8.34
CA GLU A 93 11.19 -19.98 -8.42
C GLU A 93 11.60 -19.08 -7.25
N THR A 94 12.84 -19.26 -6.78
CA THR A 94 13.45 -18.38 -5.78
C THR A 94 14.32 -17.34 -6.45
N ILE A 95 14.06 -16.06 -6.16
CA ILE A 95 14.74 -14.91 -6.73
C ILE A 95 15.47 -14.17 -5.60
N TRP A 96 16.77 -14.03 -5.70
CA TRP A 96 17.54 -13.30 -4.68
C TRP A 96 17.56 -11.81 -5.00
N LEU A 97 16.90 -11.01 -4.16
CA LEU A 97 16.79 -9.55 -4.35
C LEU A 97 17.69 -8.78 -3.39
N ARG A 98 18.46 -7.82 -3.92
CA ARG A 98 19.29 -6.85 -3.16
C ARG A 98 19.02 -5.43 -3.64
N GLY A 99 19.25 -4.45 -2.78
CA GLY A 99 19.24 -3.02 -3.14
C GLY A 99 17.97 -2.57 -3.87
N LEU A 100 18.13 -1.83 -4.96
CA LEU A 100 17.01 -1.27 -5.73
C LEU A 100 16.02 -2.33 -6.23
N PRO A 101 16.45 -3.49 -6.78
CA PRO A 101 15.54 -4.58 -7.07
C PRO A 101 14.65 -5.02 -5.89
N ARG A 102 15.16 -5.01 -4.67
CA ARG A 102 14.38 -5.36 -3.48
C ARG A 102 13.37 -4.26 -3.15
N LEU A 103 13.79 -3.00 -3.16
CA LEU A 103 12.91 -1.84 -2.89
C LEU A 103 11.73 -1.76 -3.86
N CYS A 104 11.96 -2.04 -5.15
CA CYS A 104 10.93 -1.86 -6.15
C CYS A 104 10.02 -3.09 -6.35
N SER A 105 10.34 -4.26 -5.76
CA SER A 105 9.60 -5.50 -6.07
C SER A 105 8.29 -5.66 -5.31
N PHE A 106 8.12 -4.98 -4.18
CA PHE A 106 7.00 -5.21 -3.29
C PHE A 106 6.11 -3.99 -3.23
N PHE A 107 4.80 -4.19 -3.39
CA PHE A 107 3.81 -3.12 -3.29
C PHE A 107 3.82 -2.48 -1.89
N THR A 108 4.08 -3.29 -0.85
CA THR A 108 4.29 -2.85 0.53
C THR A 108 5.30 -1.71 0.63
N ILE A 109 6.44 -1.81 -0.06
CA ILE A 109 7.50 -0.78 0.01
C ILE A 109 7.06 0.52 -0.70
N TRP A 110 6.29 0.41 -1.79
CA TRP A 110 5.70 1.58 -2.45
C TRP A 110 4.72 2.29 -1.50
N CYS A 111 3.83 1.54 -0.83
CA CYS A 111 2.91 2.10 0.15
C CYS A 111 3.64 2.73 1.34
N PHE A 112 4.71 2.12 1.83
CA PHE A 112 5.52 2.68 2.93
C PHE A 112 6.26 3.95 2.54
N ALA A 113 6.82 4.01 1.33
CA ALA A 113 7.42 5.24 0.84
C ALA A 113 6.39 6.37 0.79
N ALA A 114 5.17 6.09 0.31
CA ALA A 114 4.10 7.07 0.29
C ALA A 114 3.62 7.48 1.69
N GLN A 115 3.50 6.52 2.61
CA GLN A 115 3.08 6.75 3.99
C GLN A 115 4.12 7.52 4.79
N GLY A 116 5.40 7.20 4.62
CA GLY A 116 6.51 7.98 5.16
C GLY A 116 6.53 9.41 4.62
N ALA A 117 6.29 9.60 3.30
CA ALA A 117 6.17 10.92 2.70
C ALA A 117 4.98 11.70 3.27
N PHE A 118 3.82 11.06 3.43
CA PHE A 118 2.66 11.63 4.10
C PHE A 118 3.02 12.11 5.52
N PHE A 119 3.60 11.24 6.34
CA PHE A 119 3.94 11.59 7.72
C PHE A 119 5.00 12.68 7.81
N ALA A 120 5.99 12.70 6.91
CA ALA A 120 7.00 13.76 6.86
C ALA A 120 6.38 15.12 6.53
N LEU A 121 5.50 15.17 5.50
CA LEU A 121 4.82 16.41 5.12
C LEU A 121 3.79 16.84 6.17
N GLY A 122 3.05 15.89 6.75
CA GLY A 122 2.10 16.13 7.84
C GLY A 122 2.79 16.66 9.10
N ALA A 123 3.98 16.13 9.44
CA ALA A 123 4.81 16.66 10.52
C ALA A 123 5.28 18.08 10.22
N ALA A 124 5.70 18.38 8.98
CA ALA A 124 6.06 19.73 8.57
C ALA A 124 4.87 20.71 8.65
N CYS A 125 3.66 20.27 8.28
CA CYS A 125 2.44 21.05 8.44
C CYS A 125 2.13 21.32 9.93
N SER A 126 2.23 20.31 10.78
CA SER A 126 2.05 20.45 12.23
C SER A 126 3.10 21.36 12.86
N ALA A 127 4.36 21.31 12.41
CA ALA A 127 5.42 22.21 12.85
C ALA A 127 5.13 23.65 12.45
N ALA A 128 4.72 23.89 11.20
CA ALA A 128 4.37 25.23 10.72
C ALA A 128 3.21 25.82 11.53
N LEU A 129 2.18 25.01 11.81
CA LEU A 129 1.06 25.42 12.65
C LEU A 129 1.51 25.72 14.10
N ALA A 130 2.36 24.87 14.69
CA ALA A 130 2.89 25.07 16.04
C ALA A 130 3.73 26.36 16.18
N LEU A 131 4.40 26.77 15.09
CA LEU A 131 5.23 27.97 15.03
C LEU A 131 4.48 29.22 14.58
N GLY A 132 3.18 29.12 14.26
CA GLY A 132 2.40 30.24 13.70
C GLY A 132 2.85 30.67 12.29
N ALA A 133 3.50 29.77 11.55
CA ALA A 133 4.09 30.04 10.23
C ALA A 133 3.14 29.71 9.07
N GLU A 134 1.86 30.12 9.20
CA GLU A 134 0.78 29.68 8.31
C GLU A 134 1.01 30.05 6.83
N GLY A 135 1.60 31.22 6.57
CA GLY A 135 1.92 31.70 5.22
C GLY A 135 3.11 31.00 4.54
N VAL A 136 3.82 30.09 5.24
CA VAL A 136 5.03 29.44 4.71
C VAL A 136 4.70 28.15 3.96
N VAL A 137 3.62 27.46 4.31
CA VAL A 137 3.27 26.17 3.69
C VAL A 137 2.50 26.40 2.38
N PRO A 138 3.07 26.04 1.21
CA PRO A 138 2.39 26.25 -0.06
C PRO A 138 1.15 25.37 -0.16
N ALA A 139 0.09 25.88 -0.80
CA ALA A 139 -1.17 25.15 -0.98
C ALA A 139 -0.99 23.77 -1.67
N ARG A 140 0.02 23.66 -2.56
CA ARG A 140 0.40 22.38 -3.20
C ARG A 140 0.87 21.33 -2.20
N VAL A 141 1.58 21.73 -1.14
CA VAL A 141 2.05 20.82 -0.09
C VAL A 141 0.87 20.30 0.72
N LEU A 142 -0.09 21.16 1.05
CA LEU A 142 -1.33 20.77 1.73
C LEU A 142 -2.12 19.76 0.89
N TYR A 143 -2.30 20.05 -0.40
CA TYR A 143 -2.97 19.16 -1.33
C TYR A 143 -2.26 17.80 -1.48
N ILE A 144 -0.94 17.80 -1.67
CA ILE A 144 -0.16 16.54 -1.78
C ILE A 144 -0.25 15.74 -0.48
N THR A 145 -0.14 16.39 0.69
CA THR A 145 -0.28 15.74 2.00
C THR A 145 -1.64 15.04 2.10
N HIS A 146 -2.69 15.72 1.67
CA HIS A 146 -4.06 15.19 1.67
C HIS A 146 -4.21 13.98 0.74
N LEU A 147 -3.75 14.09 -0.51
CA LEU A 147 -3.78 12.99 -1.46
C LEU A 147 -2.99 11.77 -0.97
N LEU A 148 -1.81 11.99 -0.38
CA LEU A 148 -0.99 10.91 0.14
C LEU A 148 -1.68 10.21 1.30
N PHE A 149 -2.31 10.94 2.23
CA PHE A 149 -3.09 10.35 3.32
C PHE A 149 -4.22 9.46 2.79
N GLU A 150 -5.03 9.98 1.88
CA GLU A 150 -6.18 9.25 1.35
C GLU A 150 -5.76 8.00 0.58
N MET A 151 -4.69 8.11 -0.18
CA MET A 151 -4.09 6.98 -0.89
C MET A 151 -3.55 5.92 0.09
N THR A 152 -2.81 6.32 1.13
CA THR A 152 -2.20 5.38 2.08
C THR A 152 -3.23 4.75 3.01
N ALA A 153 -4.29 5.48 3.38
CA ALA A 153 -5.41 4.94 4.15
C ALA A 153 -6.07 3.73 3.44
N GLY A 154 -6.27 3.82 2.12
CA GLY A 154 -6.76 2.70 1.32
C GLY A 154 -5.69 1.63 1.07
N CYS A 155 -4.59 2.01 0.41
CA CYS A 155 -3.58 1.07 -0.06
C CYS A 155 -2.81 0.37 1.07
N GLY A 156 -2.58 1.05 2.20
CA GLY A 156 -1.91 0.46 3.35
C GLY A 156 -2.72 -0.67 3.98
N LEU A 157 -4.05 -0.50 4.13
CA LEU A 157 -4.93 -1.55 4.65
C LEU A 157 -5.03 -2.75 3.68
N VAL A 158 -5.08 -2.48 2.36
CA VAL A 158 -5.03 -3.52 1.33
C VAL A 158 -3.77 -4.37 1.47
N VAL A 159 -2.61 -3.74 1.65
CA VAL A 159 -1.34 -4.46 1.82
C VAL A 159 -1.43 -5.41 3.00
N THR A 160 -1.88 -4.96 4.17
CA THR A 160 -1.99 -5.82 5.34
C THR A 160 -2.91 -7.00 5.07
N VAL A 161 -4.11 -6.78 4.53
CA VAL A 161 -5.08 -7.87 4.28
C VAL A 161 -4.62 -8.85 3.19
N VAL A 162 -4.02 -8.35 2.11
CA VAL A 162 -3.48 -9.23 1.05
C VAL A 162 -2.34 -10.09 1.61
N VAL A 163 -1.47 -9.53 2.44
CA VAL A 163 -0.42 -10.34 3.06
C VAL A 163 -1.03 -11.35 4.04
N SER A 164 -1.94 -10.93 4.93
CA SER A 164 -2.60 -11.79 5.94
C SER A 164 -3.39 -12.95 5.38
N PHE A 165 -4.23 -12.68 4.39
CA PHE A 165 -5.27 -13.61 3.97
C PHE A 165 -5.03 -14.23 2.60
N VAL A 166 -4.06 -13.72 1.82
CA VAL A 166 -3.79 -14.22 0.47
C VAL A 166 -2.37 -14.74 0.34
N ILE A 167 -1.35 -13.91 0.61
CA ILE A 167 0.06 -14.30 0.40
C ILE A 167 0.48 -15.32 1.46
N TRP A 168 0.22 -15.02 2.72
CA TRP A 168 0.67 -15.84 3.83
C TRP A 168 0.13 -17.27 3.80
N PRO A 169 -1.20 -17.50 3.72
CA PRO A 169 -1.73 -18.85 3.70
C PRO A 169 -1.21 -19.65 2.50
N GLU A 170 -0.90 -18.95 1.41
CA GLU A 170 -0.34 -19.58 0.22
C GLU A 170 1.11 -20.02 0.41
N LEU A 171 1.97 -19.17 0.98
CA LEU A 171 3.34 -19.57 1.29
C LEU A 171 3.39 -20.78 2.23
N LEU A 172 2.51 -20.81 3.25
CA LEU A 172 2.38 -21.97 4.14
C LEU A 172 2.00 -23.25 3.40
N ARG A 173 1.06 -23.18 2.44
CA ARG A 173 0.66 -24.34 1.61
C ARG A 173 1.81 -24.89 0.78
N PHE A 174 2.74 -24.04 0.38
CA PHE A 174 3.94 -24.42 -0.36
C PHE A 174 5.14 -24.77 0.54
N GLY A 175 4.95 -24.87 1.86
CA GLY A 175 5.99 -25.24 2.81
C GLY A 175 7.01 -24.14 3.08
N VAL A 176 6.70 -22.88 2.73
CA VAL A 176 7.55 -21.72 2.96
C VAL A 176 7.11 -21.06 4.28
N GLN A 177 7.74 -21.45 5.38
CA GLN A 177 7.41 -20.96 6.72
C GLN A 177 8.35 -19.84 7.20
N HIS A 178 9.64 -19.93 6.90
CA HIS A 178 10.67 -19.16 7.60
C HIS A 178 10.69 -17.64 7.34
N ASP A 179 10.29 -17.18 6.15
CA ASP A 179 10.53 -15.78 5.77
C ASP A 179 9.47 -14.80 6.27
N LEU A 180 8.24 -15.26 6.57
CA LEU A 180 7.18 -14.35 7.00
C LEU A 180 6.92 -14.38 8.52
N ASP A 181 7.24 -15.48 9.21
CA ASP A 181 7.15 -15.62 10.68
C ASP A 181 8.18 -14.77 11.45
N GLU A 182 9.08 -14.09 10.75
CA GLU A 182 9.99 -13.15 11.38
C GLU A 182 9.21 -12.02 12.09
N PRO A 183 9.47 -11.78 13.39
CA PRO A 183 8.80 -10.72 14.16
C PRO A 183 8.86 -9.36 13.47
N GLN A 184 9.93 -9.10 12.72
CA GLN A 184 10.09 -7.88 11.93
C GLN A 184 8.96 -7.71 10.90
N ASN A 185 8.60 -8.76 10.16
CA ASN A 185 7.56 -8.69 9.13
C ASN A 185 6.16 -8.54 9.76
N LEU A 186 5.91 -9.22 10.88
CA LEU A 186 4.67 -9.08 11.63
C LEU A 186 4.50 -7.67 12.23
N VAL A 187 5.55 -7.15 12.87
CA VAL A 187 5.56 -5.79 13.41
C VAL A 187 5.33 -4.79 12.30
N MET A 188 6.00 -4.94 11.16
CA MET A 188 5.90 -4.05 10.01
C MET A 188 4.45 -3.92 9.47
N HIS A 189 3.73 -5.03 9.30
CA HIS A 189 2.35 -5.00 8.81
C HIS A 189 1.35 -4.48 9.84
N ASN A 190 1.58 -4.75 11.12
CA ASN A 190 0.73 -4.27 12.21
C ASN A 190 0.95 -2.77 12.49
N TRP A 191 2.21 -2.33 12.38
CA TRP A 191 2.60 -0.93 12.55
C TRP A 191 1.92 -0.03 11.52
N ASN A 192 1.88 -0.47 10.26
CA ASN A 192 1.19 0.23 9.18
C ASN A 192 -0.29 0.48 9.48
N VAL A 193 -1.02 -0.53 9.98
CA VAL A 193 -2.44 -0.36 10.36
C VAL A 193 -2.58 0.57 11.55
N LEU A 194 -1.71 0.42 12.56
CA LEU A 194 -1.72 1.27 13.74
C LEU A 194 -1.55 2.75 13.38
N GLU A 195 -0.60 3.07 12.50
CA GLU A 195 -0.36 4.43 12.02
C GLU A 195 -1.56 5.03 11.30
N ILE A 196 -2.19 4.29 10.37
CA ILE A 196 -3.38 4.75 9.63
C ILE A 196 -4.54 5.00 10.60
N LEU A 197 -4.78 4.07 11.53
CA LEU A 197 -5.84 4.21 12.53
C LEU A 197 -5.58 5.34 13.52
N THR A 198 -4.32 5.52 13.90
CA THR A 198 -3.89 6.66 14.72
C THR A 198 -4.24 7.95 13.98
N GLU A 199 -3.83 8.07 12.72
CA GLU A 199 -4.08 9.28 11.94
C GLU A 199 -5.58 9.55 11.73
N LEU A 200 -6.39 8.52 11.49
CA LEU A 200 -7.86 8.64 11.43
C LEU A 200 -8.46 9.12 12.76
N LEU A 201 -7.90 8.69 13.90
CA LEU A 201 -8.40 9.02 15.23
C LEU A 201 -8.07 10.46 15.65
N ILE A 202 -6.80 10.86 15.49
CA ILE A 202 -6.29 12.15 15.98
C ILE A 202 -6.08 13.18 14.88
N GLY A 203 -5.58 12.82 13.70
CA GLY A 203 -5.32 13.76 12.60
C GLY A 203 -6.57 14.16 11.84
N GLN A 204 -7.52 13.23 11.66
CA GLN A 204 -8.87 13.46 11.13
C GLN A 204 -8.94 14.22 9.78
N LEU A 205 -7.88 14.13 8.97
CA LEU A 205 -7.88 14.66 7.60
C LEU A 205 -9.12 14.14 6.85
N PRO A 206 -9.78 15.00 6.05
CA PRO A 206 -10.94 14.59 5.27
C PRO A 206 -10.60 13.47 4.29
N ILE A 207 -11.57 12.60 4.02
CA ILE A 207 -11.49 11.57 2.98
C ILE A 207 -12.58 11.86 1.95
N THR A 208 -12.19 11.99 0.69
CA THR A 208 -13.01 12.55 -0.39
C THR A 208 -13.18 11.51 -1.48
N VAL A 209 -14.42 11.10 -1.78
CA VAL A 209 -14.71 10.07 -2.81
C VAL A 209 -13.94 10.24 -4.12
N ALA A 210 -13.71 11.47 -4.59
CA ALA A 210 -12.95 11.76 -5.80
C ALA A 210 -11.48 11.27 -5.74
N HIS A 211 -10.84 11.35 -4.58
CA HIS A 211 -9.46 10.93 -4.35
C HIS A 211 -9.29 9.40 -4.26
N ALA A 212 -10.37 8.61 -4.20
CA ALA A 212 -10.30 7.15 -4.34
C ALA A 212 -9.54 6.74 -5.62
N ALA A 213 -9.67 7.57 -6.66
CA ALA A 213 -9.00 7.39 -7.93
C ALA A 213 -7.46 7.43 -7.83
N VAL A 214 -6.90 8.12 -6.82
CA VAL A 214 -5.45 8.18 -6.56
C VAL A 214 -4.94 6.81 -6.12
N GLY A 215 -5.63 6.16 -5.18
CA GLY A 215 -5.30 4.80 -4.74
C GLY A 215 -5.38 3.80 -5.90
N ILE A 216 -6.40 3.93 -6.75
CA ILE A 216 -6.55 3.10 -7.95
C ILE A 216 -5.39 3.34 -8.92
N ALA A 217 -5.02 4.59 -9.17
CA ALA A 217 -3.90 4.94 -10.03
C ALA A 217 -2.58 4.38 -9.49
N TRP A 218 -2.35 4.48 -8.17
CA TRP A 218 -1.16 3.96 -7.50
C TRP A 218 -1.05 2.44 -7.62
N GLY A 219 -2.12 1.71 -7.32
CA GLY A 219 -2.16 0.25 -7.47
C GLY A 219 -1.97 -0.19 -8.94
N THR A 220 -2.60 0.51 -9.87
CA THR A 220 -2.47 0.24 -11.31
C THR A 220 -1.05 0.51 -11.81
N ALA A 221 -0.42 1.59 -11.35
CA ALA A 221 0.97 1.91 -11.67
C ALA A 221 1.91 0.81 -11.19
N PHE A 222 1.69 0.26 -9.99
CA PHE A 222 2.47 -0.87 -9.48
C PHE A 222 2.26 -2.14 -10.32
N ILE A 223 1.04 -2.45 -10.73
CA ILE A 223 0.75 -3.60 -11.60
C ILE A 223 1.48 -3.47 -12.93
N ALA A 224 1.37 -2.30 -13.58
CA ALA A 224 2.06 -2.02 -14.83
C ALA A 224 3.58 -2.12 -14.67
N PHE A 225 4.13 -1.53 -13.60
CA PHE A 225 5.55 -1.62 -13.26
C PHE A 225 5.99 -3.09 -13.07
N SER A 226 5.20 -3.89 -12.35
CA SER A 226 5.48 -5.31 -12.11
C SER A 226 5.52 -6.10 -13.41
N TRP A 227 4.59 -5.84 -14.34
CA TRP A 227 4.58 -6.49 -15.65
C TRP A 227 5.77 -6.10 -16.52
N LEU A 228 6.12 -4.81 -16.56
CA LEU A 228 7.29 -4.34 -17.31
C LEU A 228 8.59 -4.91 -16.75
N ARG A 229 8.67 -5.13 -15.44
CA ARG A 229 9.87 -5.61 -14.76
C ARG A 229 10.00 -7.13 -14.72
N ALA A 230 8.91 -7.87 -14.93
CA ALA A 230 8.91 -9.33 -14.81
C ALA A 230 9.98 -10.07 -15.64
N PRO A 231 10.32 -9.65 -16.88
CA PRO A 231 11.43 -10.27 -17.61
C PRO A 231 12.79 -10.06 -16.95
N ALA A 232 13.03 -8.90 -16.34
CA ALA A 232 14.28 -8.61 -15.64
C ALA A 232 14.41 -9.46 -14.36
N LEU A 233 13.31 -9.64 -13.63
CA LEU A 233 13.26 -10.55 -12.48
C LEU A 233 13.56 -12.00 -12.86
N ALA A 234 13.04 -12.47 -14.00
CA ALA A 234 13.35 -13.80 -14.51
C ALA A 234 14.83 -13.97 -14.90
N ARG A 235 15.49 -12.92 -15.41
CA ARG A 235 16.94 -12.95 -15.68
C ARG A 235 17.75 -13.09 -14.38
N LEU A 236 17.42 -12.29 -13.37
CA LEU A 236 18.08 -12.36 -12.05
C LEU A 236 17.94 -13.75 -11.41
N ALA A 237 16.77 -14.39 -11.55
CA ALA A 237 16.56 -15.76 -11.08
C ALA A 237 17.51 -16.78 -11.75
N ARG A 238 17.79 -16.60 -13.05
CA ARG A 238 18.68 -17.48 -13.83
C ARG A 238 20.16 -17.33 -13.45
N GLU A 239 20.58 -16.09 -13.18
CA GLU A 239 21.96 -15.77 -12.79
C GLU A 239 22.33 -16.33 -11.40
N GLY A 240 21.34 -16.59 -10.54
CA GLY A 240 21.49 -16.97 -9.14
C GLY A 240 21.61 -18.47 -8.79
N LYS A 241 21.77 -19.39 -9.76
CA LYS A 241 21.83 -20.88 -9.63
C LYS A 241 20.51 -21.65 -9.88
N GLY A 242 19.86 -21.46 -11.03
CA GLY A 242 18.77 -22.38 -11.42
C GLY A 242 18.35 -22.26 -12.89
N ARG A 243 18.05 -23.40 -13.52
CA ARG A 243 17.27 -23.43 -14.76
C ARG A 243 15.91 -22.79 -14.46
N SER A 244 15.72 -21.51 -14.79
CA SER A 244 14.37 -20.96 -14.88
C SER A 244 13.69 -21.68 -16.03
N ALA A 245 12.85 -22.66 -15.68
CA ALA A 245 12.02 -23.37 -16.64
C ALA A 245 10.77 -22.54 -17.01
N GLY A 246 10.59 -21.35 -16.41
CA GLY A 246 9.57 -20.40 -16.77
C GLY A 246 9.77 -19.76 -18.16
N ASN A 247 8.67 -19.41 -18.80
CA ASN A 247 8.57 -18.79 -20.14
C ASN A 247 9.23 -17.39 -20.27
N GLY A 248 10.11 -16.98 -19.34
CA GLY A 248 10.89 -15.74 -19.41
C GLY A 248 10.36 -14.57 -18.58
N VAL A 249 9.43 -14.79 -17.65
CA VAL A 249 8.86 -13.76 -16.76
C VAL A 249 8.69 -14.30 -15.33
N ASN A 250 8.88 -13.43 -14.34
CA ASN A 250 8.60 -13.73 -12.93
C ASN A 250 7.91 -12.54 -12.24
N PHE A 251 6.88 -12.83 -11.44
CA PHE A 251 6.10 -11.87 -10.67
C PHE A 251 6.29 -12.10 -9.17
N PRO A 252 6.39 -11.02 -8.36
CA PRO A 252 6.41 -11.12 -6.91
C PRO A 252 5.14 -11.72 -6.30
N TYR A 253 4.02 -11.64 -7.03
CA TYR A 253 2.72 -12.10 -6.59
C TYR A 253 2.06 -12.97 -7.65
N PHE A 254 1.53 -14.13 -7.26
CA PHE A 254 0.92 -15.09 -8.19
C PHE A 254 -0.29 -14.52 -8.93
N PHE A 255 -1.04 -13.63 -8.29
CA PHE A 255 -2.23 -13.00 -8.89
C PHE A 255 -1.89 -11.93 -9.94
N LEU A 256 -0.62 -11.62 -10.14
CA LEU A 256 -0.14 -10.77 -11.24
C LEU A 256 0.34 -11.59 -12.46
N ASP A 257 0.28 -12.92 -12.37
CA ASP A 257 0.70 -13.82 -13.44
C ASP A 257 -0.12 -13.61 -14.72
N ILE A 258 0.54 -13.13 -15.77
CA ILE A 258 -0.06 -12.88 -17.09
C ILE A 258 -0.34 -14.16 -17.89
N THR A 259 0.15 -15.31 -17.43
CA THR A 259 -0.07 -16.61 -18.07
C THR A 259 -1.35 -17.30 -17.60
N LEU A 260 -2.00 -16.77 -16.55
CA LEU A 260 -3.29 -17.25 -16.09
C LEU A 260 -4.38 -17.07 -17.17
N PRO A 261 -5.43 -17.92 -17.16
CA PRO A 261 -6.62 -17.69 -17.97
C PRO A 261 -7.16 -16.27 -17.75
N ARG A 262 -7.55 -15.58 -18.83
CA ARG A 262 -7.98 -14.17 -18.77
C ARG A 262 -9.07 -13.91 -17.74
N ALA A 263 -10.04 -14.81 -17.63
CA ALA A 263 -11.12 -14.70 -16.64
C ALA A 263 -10.57 -14.69 -15.20
N THR A 264 -9.61 -15.58 -14.89
CA THR A 264 -8.93 -15.63 -13.59
C THR A 264 -8.12 -14.36 -13.34
N GLN A 265 -7.39 -13.87 -14.34
CA GLN A 265 -6.61 -12.63 -14.22
C GLN A 265 -7.53 -11.44 -13.92
N TYR A 266 -8.62 -11.27 -14.67
CA TYR A 266 -9.57 -10.19 -14.42
C TYR A 266 -10.25 -10.33 -13.06
N ALA A 267 -10.59 -11.54 -12.63
CA ALA A 267 -11.16 -11.77 -11.31
C ALA A 267 -10.21 -11.31 -10.19
N PHE A 268 -8.91 -11.58 -10.29
CA PHE A 268 -7.93 -11.09 -9.32
C PHE A 268 -7.82 -9.57 -9.31
N LEU A 269 -7.73 -8.93 -10.48
CA LEU A 269 -7.61 -7.47 -10.57
C LEU A 269 -8.87 -6.76 -10.05
N LEU A 270 -10.06 -7.27 -10.41
CA LEU A 270 -11.33 -6.75 -9.90
C LEU A 270 -11.48 -7.00 -8.39
N GLY A 271 -11.03 -8.15 -7.90
CA GLY A 271 -10.99 -8.45 -6.47
C GLY A 271 -10.11 -7.47 -5.70
N LEU A 272 -8.89 -7.20 -6.19
CA LEU A 272 -7.98 -6.21 -5.58
C LEU A 272 -8.59 -4.80 -5.58
N LEU A 273 -9.24 -4.40 -6.68
CA LEU A 273 -9.96 -3.13 -6.76
C LEU A 273 -11.10 -3.06 -5.76
N ALA A 274 -11.91 -4.12 -5.64
CA ALA A 274 -13.01 -4.17 -4.68
C ALA A 274 -12.51 -4.08 -3.24
N VAL A 275 -11.40 -4.77 -2.91
CA VAL A 275 -10.77 -4.71 -1.58
C VAL A 275 -10.24 -3.30 -1.30
N LEU A 276 -9.57 -2.66 -2.27
CA LEU A 276 -9.11 -1.28 -2.15
C LEU A 276 -10.26 -0.32 -1.87
N LEU A 277 -11.32 -0.38 -2.67
CA LEU A 277 -12.50 0.48 -2.48
C LEU A 277 -13.18 0.22 -1.14
N THR A 278 -13.27 -1.04 -0.72
CA THR A 278 -13.84 -1.41 0.59
C THR A 278 -13.06 -0.76 1.73
N PHE A 279 -11.73 -0.83 1.73
CA PHE A 279 -10.92 -0.20 2.78
C PHE A 279 -10.93 1.32 2.70
N TYR A 280 -10.93 1.88 1.49
CA TYR A 280 -11.02 3.32 1.30
C TYR A 280 -12.34 3.89 1.84
N PHE A 281 -13.47 3.31 1.45
CA PHE A 281 -14.79 3.72 1.97
C PHE A 281 -14.97 3.35 3.44
N GLY A 282 -14.35 2.27 3.90
CA GLY A 282 -14.30 1.89 5.31
C GLY A 282 -13.56 2.93 6.16
N ALA A 283 -12.41 3.43 5.70
CA ALA A 283 -11.67 4.49 6.36
C ALA A 283 -12.48 5.80 6.41
N MET A 284 -13.15 6.14 5.30
CA MET A 284 -14.07 7.28 5.24
C MET A 284 -15.21 7.15 6.26
N ALA A 285 -15.89 6.00 6.30
CA ALA A 285 -16.97 5.75 7.25
C ALA A 285 -16.49 5.75 8.70
N LEU A 286 -15.33 5.15 8.97
CA LEU A 286 -14.71 5.15 10.30
C LEU A 286 -14.37 6.56 10.77
N ARG A 287 -13.81 7.40 9.90
CA ARG A 287 -13.57 8.82 10.19
C ARG A 287 -14.85 9.53 10.61
N GLU A 288 -15.92 9.41 9.82
CA GLU A 288 -17.19 10.07 10.14
C GLU A 288 -17.77 9.58 11.48
N LEU A 289 -17.68 8.28 11.76
CA LEU A 289 -18.07 7.71 13.05
C LEU A 289 -17.25 8.30 14.21
N LEU A 290 -15.94 8.49 14.03
CA LEU A 290 -15.06 9.08 15.03
C LEU A 290 -15.37 10.55 15.30
N LEU A 291 -15.76 11.30 14.26
CA LEU A 291 -16.22 12.69 14.37
C LEU A 291 -17.58 12.81 15.05
N VAL A 292 -18.54 11.94 14.70
CA VAL A 292 -19.86 11.93 15.33
C VAL A 292 -19.75 11.55 16.80
N SER A 293 -18.97 10.51 17.11
CA SER A 293 -18.74 10.10 18.50
C SER A 293 -18.02 11.17 19.33
N ALA A 294 -17.07 11.92 18.75
CA ALA A 294 -16.46 13.08 19.40
C ALA A 294 -17.52 14.14 19.77
N ARG A 295 -18.39 14.48 18.81
CA ARG A 295 -19.48 15.45 19.00
C ARG A 295 -20.52 15.00 20.03
N CYS A 296 -20.72 13.69 20.18
CA CYS A 296 -21.55 13.11 21.24
C CYS A 296 -20.85 13.04 22.61
N GLY A 297 -19.62 13.54 22.74
CA GLY A 297 -18.87 13.56 24.00
C GLY A 297 -18.21 12.23 24.36
N VAL A 298 -18.07 11.28 23.41
CA VAL A 298 -17.40 10.00 23.68
C VAL A 298 -15.90 10.25 23.93
N PRO A 299 -15.35 9.82 25.08
CA PRO A 299 -13.94 10.06 25.41
C PRO A 299 -12.98 9.49 24.37
N LEU A 300 -11.85 10.17 24.15
CA LEU A 300 -10.82 9.75 23.20
C LEU A 300 -10.35 8.31 23.46
N LEU A 301 -10.19 7.93 24.74
CA LEU A 301 -9.75 6.58 25.10
C LEU A 301 -10.74 5.49 24.65
N ALA A 302 -12.05 5.74 24.76
CA ALA A 302 -13.07 4.80 24.32
C ALA A 302 -13.08 4.68 22.78
N ARG A 303 -12.96 5.81 22.08
CA ARG A 303 -12.82 5.84 20.61
C ARG A 303 -11.55 5.13 20.15
N ALA A 304 -10.43 5.35 20.83
CA ALA A 304 -9.17 4.66 20.59
C ALA A 304 -9.32 3.15 20.75
N ALA A 305 -9.87 2.69 21.88
CA ALA A 305 -10.08 1.27 22.15
C ALA A 305 -10.93 0.60 21.06
N ALA A 306 -12.05 1.22 20.66
CA ALA A 306 -12.89 0.70 19.58
C ALA A 306 -12.15 0.67 18.22
N THR A 307 -11.42 1.73 17.90
CA THR A 307 -10.67 1.85 16.64
C THR A 307 -9.59 0.79 16.55
N TYR A 308 -8.78 0.63 17.60
CA TYR A 308 -7.71 -0.36 17.62
C TYR A 308 -8.23 -1.79 17.76
N ALA A 309 -9.40 -2.02 18.36
CA ALA A 309 -10.05 -3.33 18.32
C ALA A 309 -10.43 -3.72 16.88
N VAL A 310 -10.91 -2.78 16.05
CA VAL A 310 -11.13 -3.02 14.61
C VAL A 310 -9.81 -3.32 13.91
N GLY A 311 -8.76 -2.53 14.18
CA GLY A 311 -7.42 -2.77 13.65
C GLY A 311 -6.89 -4.15 13.98
N TYR A 312 -7.05 -4.59 15.23
CA TYR A 312 -6.66 -5.92 15.69
C TYR A 312 -7.36 -7.03 14.92
N MET A 313 -8.64 -6.88 14.57
CA MET A 313 -9.35 -7.86 13.74
C MET A 313 -8.80 -7.93 12.32
N LEU A 314 -8.28 -6.82 11.77
CA LEU A 314 -7.66 -6.78 10.45
C LEU A 314 -6.24 -7.36 10.44
N THR A 315 -5.53 -7.24 11.56
CA THR A 315 -4.16 -7.72 11.76
C THR A 315 -4.08 -9.04 12.50
N LYS A 316 -5.20 -9.74 12.72
CA LYS A 316 -5.18 -11.03 13.42
C LYS A 316 -4.50 -12.09 12.54
N TRP A 317 -3.20 -12.30 12.78
CA TRP A 317 -2.42 -13.38 12.19
C TRP A 317 -2.59 -14.63 13.06
N ARG A 318 -3.38 -15.60 12.55
CA ARG A 318 -3.68 -16.91 13.16
C ARG A 318 -4.51 -16.89 14.45
N ASP A 319 -5.53 -17.76 14.45
CA ASP A 319 -5.57 -18.88 15.39
C ASP A 319 -4.98 -20.10 14.66
#